data_AF-A0A6J8DFU0-F1
#
_entry.id   AF-A0A6J8DFU0-F1
#
_cell.length_a   1.000
_cell.length_b   1.000
_cell.length_c   1.000
_cell.angle_alpha   90.00
_cell.angle_beta   90.00
_cell.angle_gamma   90.00
#
_symmetry.space_group_name_H-M   'P 1'
#
loop_
_entity.id
_entity.type
_entity.pdbx_description
1 polymer ?
#
loop_
_entity_poly.entity_id
_entity_poly.type
_entity_poly.pdbx_seq_one_letter_code
_entity_poly.pdbx_strand_id
1 'polypeptide(L)'
;MRWAIFFGFSTKINFSLNSDFACYVWIVSTVNDHQITLVNMFTQAYFYYILFLPCVVGVCDPDTGPSGVTECFLESLYYNEYQWGTCITDVYIQEKSAGKYRCRDRTRKYCYYQCMLELHDMESGSVYDDCKCENGQEYTESNLTLPSRCYSPSGSGCSWYQDCLERKFKCTGTEDDYAIMFATKFCNLYLQNYHDFSQEGQQWIDAVRKCLQVSLVQTLRPYLSLTCKDVKQIAFDSHIPCYVQPVPESSSISVCNLGASDFFSVFWTIKSSLIMSFDSSGRTIRSMMGALKKCTGSFLKKFNFDGTVRLLKLKLKYFPRLTMRILNGFVDSIAEKLRWQKKGIIWFSDPEINSTTYASSETYMDIYLTDQNVYDLNADNTNVPSNLNTAVNDFKKMAKIGDLNGNIDGFWITILSSQGCLDANCDILSFNITSSNKGVRGDGCMCLLNLMIMVVGIGIFFLSRGS
;
A
#
# COMPACT_ATOMS: atom_id res chain seq x y z
N MET A 1 -61.18 -58.61 -44.66
CA MET A 1 -61.89 -57.47 -44.05
C MET A 1 -60.97 -56.79 -43.06
N ARG A 2 -60.77 -55.47 -43.26
CA ARG A 2 -60.35 -54.39 -42.34
C ARG A 2 -59.04 -54.50 -41.52
N TRP A 3 -58.06 -53.81 -42.09
CA TRP A 3 -56.99 -52.96 -41.55
C TRP A 3 -57.18 -52.31 -40.17
N ALA A 4 -56.08 -52.17 -39.43
CA ALA A 4 -55.87 -51.17 -38.39
C ALA A 4 -54.65 -50.31 -38.76
N ILE A 5 -54.82 -48.99 -38.68
CA ILE A 5 -53.89 -47.94 -39.10
C ILE A 5 -53.12 -47.45 -37.85
N PHE A 6 -51.79 -47.44 -37.91
CA PHE A 6 -50.93 -46.70 -36.99
C PHE A 6 -50.79 -45.26 -37.49
N PHE A 7 -51.16 -44.26 -36.67
CA PHE A 7 -50.73 -42.87 -36.86
C PHE A 7 -49.66 -42.55 -35.83
N GLY A 8 -48.43 -42.36 -36.29
CA GLY A 8 -47.35 -41.76 -35.52
C GLY A 8 -47.48 -40.24 -35.54
N PHE A 9 -47.50 -39.60 -34.37
CA PHE A 9 -47.26 -38.16 -34.26
C PHE A 9 -45.75 -37.93 -34.06
N SER A 10 -45.15 -37.19 -34.97
CA SER A 10 -43.78 -36.67 -34.85
C SER A 10 -43.86 -35.18 -34.54
N THR A 11 -43.62 -34.78 -33.30
CA THR A 11 -43.38 -33.39 -32.94
C THR A 11 -41.89 -33.07 -33.09
N LYS A 12 -41.54 -32.20 -34.05
CA LYS A 12 -40.21 -31.58 -34.11
C LYS A 12 -40.19 -30.38 -33.18
N ILE A 13 -39.38 -30.46 -32.13
CA ILE A 13 -39.02 -29.31 -31.29
C ILE A 13 -37.70 -28.79 -31.85
N ASN A 14 -37.69 -27.58 -32.41
CA ASN A 14 -36.46 -26.90 -32.79
C ASN A 14 -36.04 -25.98 -31.64
N PHE A 15 -34.86 -26.22 -31.08
CA PHE A 15 -34.21 -25.29 -30.16
C PHE A 15 -33.35 -24.32 -30.96
N SER A 16 -33.59 -23.03 -30.82
CA SER A 16 -32.67 -21.97 -31.24
C SER A 16 -32.09 -21.35 -29.97
N LEU A 17 -30.82 -21.59 -29.70
CA LEU A 17 -30.07 -20.93 -28.64
C LEU A 17 -29.50 -19.64 -29.22
N ASN A 18 -30.13 -18.51 -28.90
CA ASN A 18 -29.52 -17.20 -29.05
C ASN A 18 -29.12 -16.74 -27.65
N SER A 19 -27.86 -16.35 -27.49
CA SER A 19 -27.32 -15.75 -26.29
C SER A 19 -27.93 -14.37 -26.11
N ASP A 20 -29.10 -14.30 -25.47
CA ASP A 20 -29.60 -13.16 -24.70
C ASP A 20 -30.96 -13.55 -24.10
N PHE A 21 -31.13 -13.28 -22.81
CA PHE A 21 -32.20 -13.79 -21.95
C PHE A 21 -33.61 -13.49 -22.50
N ALA A 22 -34.28 -14.52 -23.03
CA ALA A 22 -35.68 -14.85 -22.76
C ALA A 22 -36.03 -16.24 -23.32
N CYS A 23 -36.38 -17.20 -22.46
CA CYS A 23 -37.00 -18.45 -22.91
C CYS A 23 -38.47 -18.17 -23.32
N TYR A 24 -38.70 -17.72 -24.55
CA TYR A 24 -40.04 -17.73 -25.13
C TYR A 24 -40.28 -19.08 -25.82
N VAL A 25 -41.11 -19.93 -25.22
CA VAL A 25 -41.65 -21.12 -25.88
C VAL A 25 -42.86 -20.68 -26.71
N TRP A 26 -42.70 -20.56 -28.03
CA TRP A 26 -43.82 -20.36 -28.95
C TRP A 26 -44.44 -21.71 -29.32
N ILE A 27 -45.63 -22.00 -28.79
CA ILE A 27 -46.44 -23.13 -29.26
C ILE A 27 -47.40 -22.60 -30.33
N VAL A 28 -47.09 -22.85 -31.60
CA VAL A 28 -48.04 -22.58 -32.70
C VAL A 28 -48.95 -23.80 -32.83
N SER A 29 -50.19 -23.66 -32.41
CA SER A 29 -51.25 -24.66 -32.58
C SER A 29 -52.20 -24.18 -33.68
N THR A 30 -52.11 -24.75 -34.88
CA THR A 30 -53.17 -24.63 -35.89
C THR A 30 -54.29 -25.62 -35.56
N VAL A 31 -55.45 -25.12 -35.15
CA VAL A 31 -56.66 -25.94 -34.93
C VAL A 31 -57.58 -25.73 -36.14
N ASN A 32 -57.85 -26.79 -36.89
CA ASN A 32 -58.95 -26.84 -37.84
C ASN A 32 -60.25 -27.18 -37.10
N ASP A 33 -61.32 -26.53 -37.53
CA ASP A 33 -62.66 -26.58 -36.95
C ASP A 33 -63.24 -28.00 -36.80
N HIS A 34 -64.06 -28.13 -35.76
CA HIS A 34 -64.84 -29.29 -35.32
C HIS A 34 -64.11 -30.33 -34.47
N GLN A 35 -64.17 -30.14 -33.15
CA GLN A 35 -64.58 -31.13 -32.12
C GLN A 35 -64.34 -30.51 -30.73
N ILE A 36 -65.27 -29.65 -30.30
CA ILE A 36 -65.31 -29.04 -28.97
C ILE A 36 -66.10 -29.98 -28.05
N THR A 37 -65.41 -30.84 -27.31
CA THR A 37 -65.72 -31.32 -25.93
C THR A 37 -64.94 -32.60 -25.66
N LEU A 38 -63.71 -32.49 -25.12
CA LEU A 38 -63.00 -33.50 -24.29
C LEU A 38 -61.52 -33.17 -24.03
N VAL A 39 -61.01 -32.00 -24.44
CA VAL A 39 -59.58 -31.62 -24.23
C VAL A 39 -59.34 -30.81 -22.94
N ASN A 40 -60.39 -30.36 -22.24
CA ASN A 40 -60.27 -29.40 -21.13
C ASN A 40 -59.71 -29.94 -19.80
N MET A 41 -59.42 -31.24 -19.64
CA MET A 41 -58.79 -31.74 -18.41
C MET A 41 -57.29 -32.03 -18.53
N PHE A 42 -56.73 -32.16 -19.74
CA PHE A 42 -55.30 -32.43 -19.91
C PHE A 42 -54.46 -31.17 -20.20
N THR A 43 -55.08 -30.08 -20.66
CA THR A 43 -54.37 -28.81 -20.93
C THR A 43 -54.15 -27.96 -19.69
N GLN A 44 -54.97 -28.09 -18.64
CA GLN A 44 -54.76 -27.37 -17.38
C GLN A 44 -53.62 -27.96 -16.52
N ALA A 45 -53.33 -29.26 -16.64
CA ALA A 45 -52.23 -29.88 -15.90
C ALA A 45 -50.84 -29.52 -16.46
N TYR A 46 -50.71 -29.35 -17.78
CA TYR A 46 -49.45 -28.95 -18.42
C TYR A 46 -49.16 -27.45 -18.30
N PHE A 47 -50.19 -26.59 -18.25
CA PHE A 47 -49.99 -25.15 -18.05
C PHE A 47 -49.48 -24.81 -16.64
N TYR A 48 -49.77 -25.63 -15.63
CA TYR A 48 -49.24 -25.45 -14.28
C TYR A 48 -47.82 -25.97 -14.08
N TYR A 49 -47.32 -26.86 -14.96
CA TYR A 49 -45.98 -27.43 -14.85
C TYR A 49 -44.89 -26.66 -15.64
N ILE A 50 -45.27 -25.75 -16.54
CA ILE A 50 -44.32 -24.96 -17.35
C ILE A 50 -43.88 -23.65 -16.65
N LEU A 51 -44.51 -23.25 -15.55
CA LEU A 51 -44.20 -22.00 -14.83
C LEU A 51 -43.19 -22.13 -13.67
N PHE A 52 -42.63 -23.32 -13.44
CA PHE A 52 -41.59 -23.55 -12.43
C PHE A 52 -40.37 -24.26 -13.03
N LEU A 53 -39.92 -23.83 -14.21
CA LEU A 53 -38.48 -23.91 -14.45
C LEU A 53 -37.85 -22.93 -13.46
N PRO A 54 -37.03 -23.37 -12.48
CA PRO A 54 -36.27 -22.43 -11.69
C PRO A 54 -35.43 -21.65 -12.68
N CYS A 55 -35.82 -20.41 -12.94
CA CYS A 55 -34.92 -19.46 -13.54
C CYS A 55 -33.71 -19.49 -12.61
N VAL A 56 -32.58 -20.00 -13.09
CA VAL A 56 -31.32 -19.89 -12.36
C VAL A 56 -31.04 -18.40 -12.37
N VAL A 57 -31.59 -17.71 -11.37
CA VAL A 57 -31.31 -16.31 -11.11
C VAL A 57 -29.80 -16.30 -10.90
N GLY A 58 -29.07 -15.65 -11.80
CA GLY A 58 -27.63 -15.47 -11.60
C GLY A 58 -27.44 -14.91 -10.19
N VAL A 59 -26.54 -15.51 -9.41
CA VAL A 59 -26.47 -15.22 -7.97
C VAL A 59 -26.12 -13.74 -7.72
N CYS A 60 -25.51 -13.07 -8.71
CA CYS A 60 -25.39 -11.63 -8.75
C CYS A 60 -26.66 -10.94 -9.31
N ASP A 61 -27.62 -10.65 -8.44
CA ASP A 61 -28.78 -9.84 -8.79
C ASP A 61 -28.36 -8.39 -9.14
N PRO A 62 -28.82 -7.82 -10.27
CA PRO A 62 -28.41 -6.48 -10.73
C PRO A 62 -28.65 -5.33 -9.76
N ASP A 63 -29.66 -5.44 -8.90
CA ASP A 63 -30.13 -4.34 -8.04
C ASP A 63 -29.81 -4.57 -6.56
N THR A 64 -29.81 -5.83 -6.14
CA THR A 64 -29.71 -6.24 -4.74
C THR A 64 -28.40 -6.96 -4.41
N GLY A 65 -27.67 -7.47 -5.40
CA GLY A 65 -26.46 -8.27 -5.20
C GLY A 65 -26.77 -9.60 -4.49
N PRO A 66 -25.80 -10.21 -3.79
CA PRO A 66 -24.92 -9.50 -2.85
C PRO A 66 -23.45 -9.44 -3.27
N SER A 67 -22.74 -8.37 -2.85
CA SER A 67 -21.29 -8.28 -3.07
C SER A 67 -20.54 -9.40 -2.36
N GLY A 68 -19.56 -10.00 -3.05
CA GLY A 68 -18.66 -11.02 -2.52
C GLY A 68 -18.89 -12.44 -3.04
N VAL A 69 -20.07 -12.70 -3.60
CA VAL A 69 -20.34 -13.98 -4.27
C VAL A 69 -19.37 -14.12 -5.43
N THR A 70 -18.65 -15.23 -5.45
CA THR A 70 -17.65 -15.53 -6.48
C THR A 70 -18.07 -16.78 -7.22
N GLU A 71 -18.10 -16.70 -8.54
CA GLU A 71 -18.55 -17.79 -9.40
C GLU A 71 -17.64 -17.93 -10.60
N CYS A 72 -17.59 -19.15 -11.10
CA CYS A 72 -16.99 -19.46 -12.38
C CYS A 72 -18.03 -19.26 -13.47
N PHE A 73 -17.82 -18.29 -14.36
CA PHE A 73 -18.79 -17.97 -15.40
C PHE A 73 -18.13 -17.87 -16.77
N LEU A 74 -18.91 -18.19 -17.80
CA LEU A 74 -18.51 -18.12 -19.20
C LEU A 74 -18.67 -16.68 -19.69
N GLU A 75 -17.57 -15.99 -19.99
CA GLU A 75 -17.63 -14.68 -20.65
C GLU A 75 -17.46 -14.87 -22.17
N SER A 76 -18.54 -14.59 -22.90
CA SER A 76 -18.66 -14.88 -24.34
C SER A 76 -17.79 -13.98 -25.24
N LEU A 77 -17.26 -12.87 -24.74
CA LEU A 77 -16.66 -11.84 -25.58
C LEU A 77 -15.17 -11.99 -25.87
N TYR A 78 -14.42 -12.79 -25.10
CA TYR A 78 -12.95 -12.73 -25.19
C TYR A 78 -12.27 -14.08 -25.44
N TYR A 79 -12.86 -15.22 -25.04
CA TYR A 79 -12.34 -16.55 -25.41
C TYR A 79 -13.40 -17.67 -25.51
N ASN A 80 -14.67 -17.43 -25.13
CA ASN A 80 -15.61 -18.53 -24.83
C ASN A 80 -15.04 -19.50 -23.78
N GLU A 81 -14.28 -18.97 -22.82
CA GLU A 81 -13.70 -19.74 -21.73
C GLU A 81 -14.17 -19.23 -20.37
N TYR A 82 -14.13 -20.11 -19.39
CA TYR A 82 -14.60 -19.86 -18.03
C TYR A 82 -13.52 -19.13 -17.21
N GLN A 83 -13.91 -18.11 -16.47
CA GLN A 83 -13.04 -17.43 -15.51
C GLN A 83 -13.79 -17.07 -14.23
N TRP A 84 -13.03 -16.86 -13.15
CA TRP A 84 -13.60 -16.37 -11.90
C TRP A 84 -14.11 -14.93 -12.06
N GLY A 85 -15.29 -14.67 -11.49
CA GLY A 85 -15.82 -13.34 -11.30
C GLY A 85 -16.42 -13.19 -9.92
N THR A 86 -16.41 -11.97 -9.41
CA THR A 86 -17.05 -11.66 -8.14
C THR A 86 -18.15 -10.63 -8.34
N CYS A 87 -19.34 -10.92 -7.84
CA CYS A 87 -20.44 -9.98 -7.79
C CYS A 87 -20.05 -8.78 -6.92
N ILE A 88 -20.14 -7.59 -7.47
CA ILE A 88 -19.71 -6.37 -6.80
C ILE A 88 -20.45 -5.14 -7.36
N THR A 89 -20.33 -4.00 -6.70
CA THR A 89 -21.01 -2.78 -7.15
C THR A 89 -20.29 -2.10 -8.32
N ASP A 90 -21.06 -1.46 -9.21
CA ASP A 90 -20.55 -0.60 -10.28
C ASP A 90 -19.63 0.50 -9.72
N VAL A 91 -19.94 1.00 -8.51
CA VAL A 91 -19.15 2.00 -7.79
C VAL A 91 -17.75 1.46 -7.48
N TYR A 92 -17.65 0.25 -6.93
CA TYR A 92 -16.35 -0.36 -6.64
C TYR A 92 -15.52 -0.55 -7.91
N ILE A 93 -16.13 -1.02 -9.00
CA ILE A 93 -15.43 -1.24 -10.27
C ILE A 93 -14.83 0.07 -10.79
N GLN A 94 -15.62 1.15 -10.79
CA GLN A 94 -15.15 2.47 -11.20
C GLN A 94 -14.02 2.98 -10.30
N GLU A 95 -14.15 2.84 -8.98
CA GLU A 95 -13.11 3.26 -8.03
C GLU A 95 -11.80 2.48 -8.23
N LYS A 96 -11.88 1.15 -8.31
CA LYS A 96 -10.73 0.25 -8.46
C LYS A 96 -10.00 0.44 -9.79
N SER A 97 -10.77 0.67 -10.86
CA SER A 97 -10.24 0.79 -12.22
C SER A 97 -9.94 2.23 -12.65
N ALA A 98 -10.01 3.20 -11.73
CA ALA A 98 -9.83 4.60 -12.08
C ALA A 98 -10.81 5.10 -13.17
N GLY A 99 -12.05 4.61 -13.13
CA GLY A 99 -13.12 4.92 -14.09
C GLY A 99 -12.99 4.21 -15.44
N LYS A 100 -11.93 3.41 -15.65
CA LYS A 100 -11.69 2.68 -16.90
C LYS A 100 -12.76 1.62 -17.15
N TYR A 101 -13.23 0.98 -16.09
CA TYR A 101 -14.23 -0.09 -16.14
C TYR A 101 -15.45 0.26 -15.31
N ARG A 102 -16.56 -0.36 -15.71
CA ARG A 102 -17.87 -0.27 -15.06
C ARG A 102 -18.73 -1.46 -15.48
N CYS A 103 -19.88 -1.65 -14.85
CA CYS A 103 -20.88 -2.59 -15.32
C CYS A 103 -21.29 -2.26 -16.76
N ARG A 104 -21.31 -3.30 -17.61
CA ARG A 104 -21.62 -3.18 -19.04
C ARG A 104 -23.00 -2.57 -19.26
N ASP A 105 -23.98 -3.08 -18.52
CA ASP A 105 -25.30 -2.47 -18.41
C ASP A 105 -25.25 -1.36 -17.35
N ARG A 106 -25.37 -0.12 -17.81
CA ARG A 106 -25.23 1.09 -16.99
C ARG A 106 -26.38 1.30 -16.02
N THR A 107 -27.47 0.54 -16.15
CA THR A 107 -28.60 0.60 -15.24
C THR A 107 -28.40 -0.26 -14.00
N ARG A 108 -27.45 -1.20 -14.04
CA ARG A 108 -27.20 -2.14 -12.94
C ARG A 108 -26.35 -1.51 -11.86
N LYS A 109 -26.72 -1.80 -10.62
CA LYS A 109 -25.91 -1.47 -9.45
C LYS A 109 -24.85 -2.52 -9.18
N TYR A 110 -25.11 -3.78 -9.51
CA TYR A 110 -24.21 -4.91 -9.33
C TYR A 110 -23.96 -5.65 -10.64
N CYS A 111 -22.73 -6.14 -10.79
CA CYS A 111 -22.36 -7.06 -11.86
C CYS A 111 -21.15 -7.90 -11.44
N TYR A 112 -20.87 -8.96 -12.20
CA TYR A 112 -19.62 -9.69 -12.02
C TYR A 112 -18.44 -8.84 -12.50
N TYR A 113 -17.47 -8.64 -11.62
CA TYR A 113 -16.17 -8.10 -11.98
C TYR A 113 -15.19 -9.25 -12.21
N GLN A 114 -14.64 -9.29 -13.42
CA GLN A 114 -13.77 -10.37 -13.90
C GLN A 114 -12.43 -10.36 -13.17
N CYS A 115 -11.92 -11.55 -12.83
CA CYS A 115 -10.61 -11.72 -12.20
C CYS A 115 -9.48 -11.06 -13.02
N MET A 116 -9.48 -11.25 -14.35
CA MET A 116 -8.44 -10.67 -15.20
C MET A 116 -8.44 -9.13 -15.15
N LEU A 117 -9.63 -8.53 -15.13
CA LEU A 117 -9.79 -7.08 -15.01
C LEU A 117 -9.35 -6.57 -13.64
N GLU A 118 -9.76 -7.25 -12.57
CA GLU A 118 -9.49 -6.81 -11.21
C GLU A 118 -8.01 -6.93 -10.83
N LEU A 119 -7.38 -8.05 -11.19
CA LEU A 119 -6.01 -8.37 -10.79
C LEU A 119 -4.96 -7.82 -11.74
N HIS A 120 -5.26 -7.80 -13.04
CA HIS A 120 -4.27 -7.52 -14.07
C HIS A 120 -4.60 -6.30 -14.94
N ASP A 121 -5.76 -5.67 -14.76
CA ASP A 121 -6.22 -4.55 -15.60
C ASP A 121 -6.30 -4.93 -17.10
N MET A 122 -6.62 -6.21 -17.38
CA MET A 122 -6.67 -6.79 -18.73
C MET A 122 -7.99 -7.52 -18.99
N GLU A 123 -8.60 -7.27 -20.17
CA GLU A 123 -9.83 -7.94 -20.62
C GLU A 123 -9.57 -9.31 -21.28
N SER A 124 -8.34 -9.52 -21.76
CA SER A 124 -7.91 -10.74 -22.47
C SER A 124 -6.39 -10.86 -22.47
N GLY A 125 -5.86 -12.03 -22.84
CA GLY A 125 -4.42 -12.25 -23.04
C GLY A 125 -3.80 -13.27 -22.09
N SER A 126 -2.49 -13.18 -21.91
CA SER A 126 -1.67 -14.18 -21.21
C SER A 126 -1.94 -14.35 -19.72
N VAL A 127 -2.77 -13.48 -19.12
CA VAL A 127 -3.16 -13.55 -17.71
C VAL A 127 -4.39 -14.43 -17.48
N TYR A 128 -4.93 -15.05 -18.53
CA TYR A 128 -6.09 -15.94 -18.44
C TYR A 128 -5.84 -17.13 -17.51
N ASP A 129 -4.64 -17.71 -17.56
CA ASP A 129 -4.28 -18.87 -16.75
C ASP A 129 -4.35 -18.60 -15.24
N ASP A 130 -4.17 -17.35 -14.80
CA ASP A 130 -4.26 -16.94 -13.40
C ASP A 130 -5.72 -16.92 -12.90
N CYS A 131 -6.69 -16.83 -13.82
CA CYS A 131 -8.09 -16.57 -13.53
C CYS A 131 -9.04 -17.69 -14.00
N LYS A 132 -8.52 -18.72 -14.69
CA LYS A 132 -9.34 -19.81 -15.24
C LYS A 132 -9.99 -20.67 -14.15
N CYS A 133 -11.13 -21.23 -14.49
CA CYS A 133 -11.90 -22.15 -13.66
C CYS A 133 -12.74 -23.08 -14.53
N GLU A 134 -13.29 -24.14 -13.94
CA GLU A 134 -14.17 -25.08 -14.62
C GLU A 134 -15.65 -24.78 -14.37
N ASN A 135 -16.51 -25.08 -15.35
CA ASN A 135 -17.95 -24.88 -15.21
C ASN A 135 -18.51 -25.63 -14.00
N GLY A 136 -19.24 -24.93 -13.13
CA GLY A 136 -19.80 -25.51 -11.91
C GLY A 136 -18.75 -25.80 -10.83
N GLN A 137 -17.51 -25.34 -10.99
CA GLN A 137 -16.52 -25.37 -9.93
C GLN A 137 -16.95 -24.43 -8.80
N GLU A 138 -17.35 -25.00 -7.68
CA GLU A 138 -17.58 -24.26 -6.44
C GLU A 138 -16.26 -24.03 -5.72
N TYR A 139 -16.12 -22.86 -5.11
CA TYR A 139 -14.95 -22.58 -4.28
C TYR A 139 -15.07 -23.33 -2.95
N THR A 140 -14.24 -24.36 -2.74
CA THR A 140 -14.32 -25.24 -1.58
C THR A 140 -13.61 -24.70 -0.32
N GLU A 141 -13.05 -23.49 -0.35
CA GLU A 141 -12.21 -22.97 0.74
C GLU A 141 -12.95 -22.03 1.71
N SER A 142 -13.05 -22.53 2.96
CA SER A 142 -13.47 -21.91 4.22
C SER A 142 -14.92 -21.42 4.31
N ASN A 143 -15.64 -21.91 5.34
CA ASN A 143 -16.93 -21.41 5.81
C ASN A 143 -16.90 -19.93 6.29
N LEU A 144 -15.87 -19.16 5.93
CA LEU A 144 -15.70 -17.78 6.33
C LEU A 144 -16.52 -16.87 5.42
N THR A 145 -17.77 -16.66 5.81
CA THR A 145 -18.62 -15.65 5.17
C THR A 145 -18.24 -14.25 5.68
N LEU A 146 -17.69 -13.42 4.80
CA LEU A 146 -17.46 -11.99 5.07
C LEU A 146 -18.71 -11.16 4.70
N PRO A 147 -19.03 -10.10 5.46
CA PRO A 147 -20.09 -9.16 5.10
C PRO A 147 -19.89 -8.50 3.74
N SER A 148 -20.97 -8.16 3.02
CA SER A 148 -20.88 -7.49 1.71
C SER A 148 -20.12 -6.16 1.73
N ARG A 149 -20.13 -5.43 2.85
CA ARG A 149 -19.31 -4.21 3.05
C ARG A 149 -17.80 -4.46 2.96
N CYS A 150 -17.34 -5.69 3.11
CA CYS A 150 -15.93 -6.04 2.93
C CYS A 150 -15.49 -5.93 1.48
N TYR A 151 -16.42 -6.15 0.54
CA TYR A 151 -16.16 -6.14 -0.89
C TYR A 151 -16.51 -4.79 -1.54
N SER A 152 -17.15 -3.88 -0.82
CA SER A 152 -17.42 -2.52 -1.29
C SER A 152 -17.30 -1.56 -0.10
N PRO A 153 -16.06 -1.33 0.40
CA PRO A 153 -15.84 -0.53 1.60
C PRO A 153 -16.35 0.89 1.39
N SER A 154 -17.05 1.47 2.38
CA SER A 154 -17.46 2.87 2.32
C SER A 154 -16.29 3.85 2.44
N GLY A 155 -15.16 3.40 3.01
CA GLY A 155 -14.04 4.28 3.34
C GLY A 155 -14.33 5.25 4.49
N SER A 156 -15.46 5.13 5.18
CA SER A 156 -15.87 6.09 6.24
C SER A 156 -15.35 5.75 7.63
N GLY A 157 -14.78 4.57 7.83
CA GLY A 157 -14.31 4.13 9.15
C GLY A 157 -13.19 3.11 9.09
N CYS A 158 -12.60 2.83 10.25
CA CYS A 158 -11.43 1.98 10.39
C CYS A 158 -11.75 0.50 10.64
N SER A 159 -12.99 0.18 11.02
CA SER A 159 -13.40 -1.17 11.38
C SER A 159 -13.27 -2.18 10.24
N TRP A 160 -13.23 -1.73 8.97
CA TRP A 160 -13.02 -2.61 7.82
C TRP A 160 -11.73 -3.44 7.96
N TYR A 161 -10.64 -2.88 8.48
CA TYR A 161 -9.39 -3.62 8.65
C TYR A 161 -9.55 -4.80 9.60
N GLN A 162 -10.26 -4.62 10.71
CA GLN A 162 -10.53 -5.68 11.68
C GLN A 162 -11.61 -6.65 11.18
N ASP A 163 -12.74 -6.12 10.72
CA ASP A 163 -13.95 -6.90 10.41
C ASP A 163 -13.83 -7.71 9.12
N CYS A 164 -12.92 -7.32 8.23
CA CYS A 164 -12.75 -7.91 6.90
C CYS A 164 -11.35 -8.49 6.71
N LEU A 165 -10.31 -7.65 6.77
CA LEU A 165 -8.94 -8.08 6.44
C LEU A 165 -8.37 -9.01 7.50
N GLU A 166 -8.41 -8.61 8.77
CA GLU A 166 -7.93 -9.45 9.87
C GLU A 166 -8.82 -10.68 10.05
N ARG A 167 -10.13 -10.55 9.85
CA ARG A 167 -11.04 -11.70 9.89
C ARG A 167 -10.68 -12.77 8.85
N LYS A 168 -10.22 -12.36 7.65
CA LYS A 168 -9.75 -13.29 6.60
C LYS A 168 -8.42 -13.93 6.95
N PHE A 169 -7.40 -13.12 7.26
CA PHE A 169 -6.02 -13.60 7.32
C PHE A 169 -5.52 -13.97 8.72
N LYS A 170 -6.14 -13.41 9.77
CA LYS A 170 -5.82 -13.66 11.19
C LYS A 170 -4.33 -13.50 11.51
N CYS A 171 -3.75 -12.37 11.08
CA CYS A 171 -2.32 -12.11 11.21
C CYS A 171 -1.92 -11.58 12.60
N THR A 172 -2.89 -11.33 13.49
CA THR A 172 -2.66 -10.77 14.84
C THR A 172 -1.54 -11.50 15.58
N GLY A 173 -0.60 -10.74 16.13
CA GLY A 173 0.51 -11.28 16.94
C GLY A 173 1.67 -11.85 16.14
N THR A 174 1.63 -11.78 14.81
CA THR A 174 2.77 -12.08 13.93
C THR A 174 3.53 -10.80 13.57
N GLU A 175 4.75 -10.93 13.05
CA GLU A 175 5.50 -9.78 12.49
C GLU A 175 4.81 -9.15 11.27
N ASP A 176 3.85 -9.86 10.66
CA ASP A 176 3.12 -9.45 9.47
C ASP A 176 1.69 -8.94 9.77
N ASP A 177 1.40 -8.63 11.03
CA ASP A 177 0.16 -7.98 11.46
C ASP A 177 0.07 -6.55 10.89
N TYR A 178 -0.40 -6.42 9.66
CA TYR A 178 -0.66 -5.14 9.04
C TYR A 178 -2.01 -4.56 9.48
N ALA A 179 -3.05 -5.40 9.53
CA ALA A 179 -4.43 -4.95 9.68
C ALA A 179 -4.67 -4.25 11.02
N ILE A 180 -4.16 -4.82 12.12
CA ILE A 180 -4.42 -4.31 13.48
C ILE A 180 -3.30 -3.38 13.91
N MET A 181 -2.05 -3.86 13.90
CA MET A 181 -0.92 -3.11 14.46
C MET A 181 -0.55 -1.86 13.66
N PHE A 182 -0.86 -1.83 12.36
CA PHE A 182 -0.60 -0.68 11.50
C PHE A 182 -1.90 0.02 11.07
N ALA A 183 -2.68 -0.60 10.18
CA ALA A 183 -3.76 0.08 9.48
C ALA A 183 -4.87 0.58 10.42
N THR A 184 -5.36 -0.28 11.32
CA THR A 184 -6.38 0.09 12.31
C THR A 184 -5.86 1.18 13.25
N LYS A 185 -4.63 1.03 13.75
CA LYS A 185 -3.98 2.02 14.63
C LYS A 185 -3.93 3.40 14.00
N PHE A 186 -3.31 3.55 12.83
CA PHE A 186 -3.16 4.87 12.18
C PHE A 186 -4.47 5.45 11.70
N CYS A 187 -5.36 4.61 11.17
CA CYS A 187 -6.68 5.06 10.78
C CYS A 187 -7.44 5.69 11.97
N ASN A 188 -7.40 5.05 13.14
CA ASN A 188 -8.04 5.58 14.35
C ASN A 188 -7.35 6.84 14.86
N LEU A 189 -6.02 6.94 14.79
CA LEU A 189 -5.30 8.16 15.16
C LEU A 189 -5.74 9.35 14.31
N TYR A 190 -5.89 9.18 12.98
CA TYR A 190 -6.37 10.25 12.11
C TYR A 190 -7.84 10.58 12.35
N LEU A 191 -8.69 9.60 12.69
CA LEU A 191 -10.08 9.87 13.06
C LEU A 191 -10.19 10.65 14.38
N GLN A 192 -9.36 10.32 15.37
CA GLN A 192 -9.39 10.98 16.68
C GLN A 192 -8.93 12.44 16.60
N ASN A 193 -7.96 12.72 15.73
CA ASN A 193 -7.39 14.06 15.52
C ASN A 193 -7.94 14.72 14.24
N TYR A 194 -9.08 14.25 13.72
CA TYR A 194 -9.60 14.68 12.41
C TYR A 194 -9.84 16.19 12.34
N HIS A 195 -10.25 16.79 13.46
CA HIS A 195 -10.50 18.22 13.58
C HIS A 195 -9.23 19.08 13.57
N ASP A 196 -8.06 18.51 13.80
CA ASP A 196 -6.78 19.23 13.77
C ASP A 196 -6.25 19.41 12.35
N PHE A 197 -6.84 18.70 11.38
CA PHE A 197 -6.53 18.83 9.97
C PHE A 197 -7.35 19.95 9.32
N SER A 198 -6.74 20.61 8.33
CA SER A 198 -7.45 21.55 7.45
C SER A 198 -8.59 20.85 6.69
N GLN A 199 -9.45 21.62 6.02
CA GLN A 199 -10.51 21.06 5.17
C GLN A 199 -9.93 20.19 4.04
N GLU A 200 -8.82 20.63 3.43
CA GLU A 200 -8.09 19.88 2.41
C GLU A 200 -7.46 18.61 3.00
N GLY A 201 -6.89 18.71 4.20
CA GLY A 201 -6.34 17.57 4.94
C GLY A 201 -7.40 16.51 5.26
N GLN A 202 -8.57 16.94 5.72
CA GLN A 202 -9.73 16.08 5.99
C GLN A 202 -10.21 15.33 4.74
N GLN A 203 -10.40 16.05 3.63
CA GLN A 203 -10.76 15.44 2.34
C GLN A 203 -9.72 14.43 1.86
N TRP A 204 -8.43 14.74 2.03
CA TRP A 204 -7.35 13.84 1.67
C TRP A 204 -7.34 12.59 2.56
N ILE A 205 -7.51 12.72 3.88
CA ILE A 205 -7.58 11.58 4.81
C ILE A 205 -8.71 10.63 4.44
N ASP A 206 -9.90 11.17 4.18
CA ASP A 206 -11.07 10.38 3.79
C ASP A 206 -10.84 9.63 2.47
N ALA A 207 -10.31 10.33 1.47
CA ALA A 207 -10.04 9.76 0.16
C ALA A 207 -8.94 8.69 0.21
N VAL A 208 -7.85 8.94 0.95
CA VAL A 208 -6.77 7.97 1.16
C VAL A 208 -7.27 6.73 1.88
N ARG A 209 -8.02 6.90 2.98
CA ARG A 209 -8.57 5.78 3.75
C ARG A 209 -9.44 4.89 2.86
N LYS A 210 -10.31 5.51 2.05
CA LYS A 210 -11.13 4.82 1.06
C LYS A 210 -10.27 4.08 0.03
N CYS A 211 -9.31 4.75 -0.61
CA CYS A 211 -8.43 4.17 -1.62
C CYS A 211 -7.64 2.95 -1.11
N LEU A 212 -7.08 3.05 0.11
CA LEU A 212 -6.34 1.96 0.74
C LEU A 212 -7.21 0.74 0.98
N GLN A 213 -8.45 0.93 1.46
CA GLN A 213 -9.39 -0.18 1.66
C GLN A 213 -9.79 -0.82 0.34
N VAL A 214 -10.14 -0.03 -0.68
CA VAL A 214 -10.49 -0.51 -2.03
C VAL A 214 -9.33 -1.32 -2.64
N SER A 215 -8.10 -0.83 -2.51
CA SER A 215 -6.91 -1.50 -3.05
C SER A 215 -6.69 -2.89 -2.46
N LEU A 216 -7.20 -3.14 -1.24
CA LEU A 216 -7.06 -4.41 -0.53
C LEU A 216 -8.23 -5.37 -0.73
N VAL A 217 -9.35 -4.93 -1.31
CA VAL A 217 -10.53 -5.79 -1.53
C VAL A 217 -10.19 -7.01 -2.36
N GLN A 218 -9.34 -6.88 -3.38
CA GLN A 218 -8.91 -8.01 -4.22
C GLN A 218 -8.26 -9.13 -3.40
N THR A 219 -7.57 -8.80 -2.30
CA THR A 219 -6.95 -9.83 -1.43
C THR A 219 -8.00 -10.70 -0.74
N LEU A 220 -9.25 -10.24 -0.67
CA LEU A 220 -10.36 -10.98 -0.07
C LEU A 220 -10.92 -12.06 -1.00
N ARG A 221 -10.50 -12.11 -2.26
CA ARG A 221 -11.06 -13.03 -3.26
C ARG A 221 -10.82 -14.50 -2.93
N PRO A 222 -11.83 -15.34 -3.25
CA PRO A 222 -11.78 -16.78 -3.29
C PRO A 222 -10.42 -17.34 -3.63
N TYR A 223 -10.21 -17.20 -4.93
CA TYR A 223 -9.20 -17.75 -5.82
C TYR A 223 -7.79 -17.20 -5.62
N LEU A 224 -7.57 -16.36 -4.60
CA LEU A 224 -6.23 -15.88 -4.25
C LEU A 224 -5.77 -16.53 -2.95
N SER A 225 -4.78 -17.42 -3.07
CA SER A 225 -4.06 -17.97 -1.92
C SER A 225 -2.93 -17.04 -1.52
N LEU A 226 -3.19 -16.16 -0.54
CA LEU A 226 -2.23 -15.16 -0.05
C LEU A 226 -1.87 -15.43 1.41
N THR A 227 -0.60 -15.22 1.75
CA THR A 227 -0.11 -15.23 3.13
C THR A 227 -0.23 -13.84 3.77
N CYS A 228 -0.11 -13.77 5.11
CA CYS A 228 -0.02 -12.48 5.82
C CYS A 228 1.09 -11.58 5.26
N LYS A 229 2.23 -12.17 4.89
CA LYS A 229 3.35 -11.46 4.27
C LYS A 229 2.97 -10.83 2.93
N ASP A 230 2.26 -11.58 2.08
CA ASP A 230 1.81 -11.09 0.77
C ASP A 230 0.82 -9.94 0.93
N VAL A 231 -0.16 -10.10 1.85
CA VAL A 231 -1.15 -9.06 2.15
C VAL A 231 -0.49 -7.79 2.66
N LYS A 232 0.45 -7.91 3.59
CA LYS A 232 1.23 -6.77 4.12
C LYS A 232 2.00 -6.07 3.00
N GLN A 233 2.60 -6.82 2.09
CA GLN A 233 3.33 -6.26 0.95
C GLN A 233 2.39 -5.48 0.01
N ILE A 234 1.28 -6.10 -0.42
CA ILE A 234 0.25 -5.46 -1.26
C ILE A 234 -0.29 -4.19 -0.57
N ALA A 235 -0.49 -4.25 0.74
CA ALA A 235 -0.96 -3.10 1.50
C ALA A 235 0.03 -1.96 1.51
N PHE A 236 1.31 -2.20 1.77
CA PHE A 236 2.32 -1.14 1.72
C PHE A 236 2.54 -0.58 0.32
N ASP A 237 2.40 -1.41 -0.72
CA ASP A 237 2.54 -0.97 -2.11
C ASP A 237 1.40 -0.05 -2.57
N SER A 238 0.20 -0.16 -1.97
CA SER A 238 -0.93 0.72 -2.29
C SER A 238 -0.82 2.13 -1.69
N HIS A 239 0.09 2.37 -0.74
CA HIS A 239 0.20 3.68 -0.07
C HIS A 239 0.62 4.80 -1.02
N ILE A 240 1.65 4.59 -1.86
CA ILE A 240 2.13 5.66 -2.76
C ILE A 240 1.05 6.08 -3.74
N PRO A 241 0.43 5.16 -4.51
CA PRO A 241 -0.64 5.53 -5.42
C PRO A 241 -1.79 6.22 -4.69
N CYS A 242 -2.25 5.68 -3.55
CA CYS A 242 -3.35 6.29 -2.80
C CYS A 242 -2.99 7.64 -2.18
N TYR A 243 -1.74 7.91 -1.81
CA TYR A 243 -1.38 9.22 -1.25
C TYR A 243 -1.29 10.30 -2.33
N VAL A 244 -0.77 9.93 -3.50
CA VAL A 244 -0.55 10.86 -4.63
C VAL A 244 -1.83 11.10 -5.40
N GLN A 245 -2.63 10.06 -5.62
CA GLN A 245 -3.87 10.11 -6.41
C GLN A 245 -4.93 9.17 -5.80
N PRO A 246 -5.46 9.50 -4.60
CA PRO A 246 -6.51 8.71 -3.96
C PRO A 246 -7.82 8.71 -4.75
N VAL A 247 -8.07 9.79 -5.49
CA VAL A 247 -9.25 9.94 -6.35
C VAL A 247 -8.78 10.00 -7.80
N PRO A 248 -9.08 8.98 -8.62
CA PRO A 248 -8.61 8.91 -10.00
C PRO A 248 -8.88 10.14 -10.85
N GLU A 249 -10.08 10.71 -10.73
CA GLU A 249 -10.55 11.84 -11.55
C GLU A 249 -10.15 13.21 -10.99
N SER A 250 -9.52 13.25 -9.80
CA SER A 250 -9.19 14.50 -9.12
C SER A 250 -7.73 14.55 -8.71
N SER A 251 -6.96 15.37 -9.42
CA SER A 251 -5.57 15.68 -9.05
C SER A 251 -5.48 16.74 -7.94
N SER A 252 -6.60 17.37 -7.54
CA SER A 252 -6.61 18.37 -6.46
C SER A 252 -6.50 17.71 -5.08
N ILE A 253 -7.07 16.52 -4.90
CA ILE A 253 -6.96 15.75 -3.66
C ILE A 253 -5.69 14.90 -3.76
N SER A 254 -4.58 15.42 -3.24
CA SER A 254 -3.26 14.78 -3.30
C SER A 254 -2.41 15.22 -2.13
N VAL A 255 -1.50 14.35 -1.68
CA VAL A 255 -0.48 14.70 -0.69
C VAL A 255 0.37 15.89 -1.18
N CYS A 256 0.51 16.05 -2.50
CA CYS A 256 1.25 17.16 -3.12
C CYS A 256 0.55 18.53 -2.99
N ASN A 257 -0.71 18.54 -2.59
CA ASN A 257 -1.53 19.75 -2.46
C ASN A 257 -1.89 20.07 -1.01
N LEU A 258 -1.51 19.21 -0.05
CA LEU A 258 -1.69 19.48 1.36
C LEU A 258 -0.91 20.72 1.82
N GLY A 259 -1.43 21.39 2.84
CA GLY A 259 -0.70 22.40 3.58
C GLY A 259 0.44 21.79 4.40
N ALA A 260 1.40 22.63 4.80
CA ALA A 260 2.57 22.20 5.57
C ALA A 260 2.17 21.43 6.83
N SER A 261 1.23 21.99 7.61
CA SER A 261 0.81 21.41 8.87
C SER A 261 0.25 20.01 8.72
N ASP A 262 -0.74 19.82 7.83
CA ASP A 262 -1.38 18.52 7.59
C ASP A 262 -0.36 17.48 7.12
N PHE A 263 0.50 17.86 6.18
CA PHE A 263 1.53 16.99 5.65
C PHE A 263 2.47 16.50 6.76
N PHE A 264 2.93 17.39 7.63
CA PHE A 264 3.82 17.00 8.73
C PHE A 264 3.11 16.17 9.78
N SER A 265 1.87 16.47 10.13
CA SER A 265 1.08 15.63 11.03
C SER A 265 0.97 14.20 10.51
N VAL A 266 0.73 14.01 9.21
CA VAL A 266 0.72 12.67 8.58
C VAL A 266 2.11 12.03 8.62
N PHE A 267 3.12 12.75 8.13
CA PHE A 267 4.48 12.25 7.97
C PHE A 267 5.07 11.76 9.28
N TRP A 268 4.99 12.58 10.33
CA TRP A 268 5.61 12.32 11.62
C TRP A 268 4.87 11.24 12.41
N THR A 269 3.54 11.25 12.39
CA THR A 269 2.73 10.19 13.02
C THR A 269 3.11 8.80 12.49
N ILE A 270 3.23 8.66 11.16
CA ILE A 270 3.65 7.40 10.55
C ILE A 270 5.11 7.12 10.92
N LYS A 271 5.99 8.10 10.74
CA LYS A 271 7.43 7.92 10.97
C LYS A 271 7.73 7.45 12.40
N SER A 272 7.20 8.11 13.43
CA SER A 272 7.49 7.80 14.83
C SER A 272 7.14 6.35 15.18
N SER A 273 6.08 5.81 14.60
CA SER A 273 5.69 4.43 14.82
C SER A 273 6.58 3.38 14.14
N LEU A 274 7.27 3.79 13.08
CA LEU A 274 8.11 2.95 12.26
C LEU A 274 9.56 2.88 12.78
N ILE A 275 9.94 3.76 13.71
CA ILE A 275 11.25 3.69 14.39
C ILE A 275 11.40 2.38 15.20
N MET A 276 10.31 1.70 15.54
CA MET A 276 10.34 0.44 16.31
C MET A 276 10.50 -0.85 15.46
N SER A 277 10.34 -0.82 14.13
CA SER A 277 10.39 -2.05 13.29
C SER A 277 11.35 -1.90 12.10
N PHE A 278 12.63 -2.23 12.32
CA PHE A 278 13.75 -1.80 11.47
C PHE A 278 13.80 -2.35 10.02
N ASP A 279 12.88 -3.23 9.57
CA ASP A 279 12.93 -3.82 8.21
C ASP A 279 11.77 -3.40 7.28
N SER A 280 10.51 -3.37 7.77
CA SER A 280 9.35 -2.88 7.00
C SER A 280 9.26 -1.35 6.94
N SER A 281 9.73 -0.67 7.97
CA SER A 281 9.66 0.78 8.18
C SER A 281 10.44 1.61 7.18
N GLY A 282 11.56 1.06 6.69
CA GLY A 282 12.33 1.68 5.63
C GLY A 282 11.53 1.77 4.33
N ARG A 283 10.63 0.81 4.04
CA ARG A 283 9.81 0.84 2.82
C ARG A 283 8.76 1.93 2.89
N THR A 284 7.98 2.05 3.97
CA THR A 284 6.93 3.08 4.09
C THR A 284 7.49 4.50 4.09
N ILE A 285 8.61 4.74 4.77
CA ILE A 285 9.29 6.04 4.73
C ILE A 285 9.88 6.30 3.33
N ARG A 286 10.50 5.30 2.69
CA ARG A 286 10.94 5.41 1.27
C ARG A 286 9.77 5.64 0.33
N SER A 287 8.62 5.03 0.58
CA SER A 287 7.40 5.16 -0.20
C SER A 287 6.83 6.56 -0.07
N MET A 288 6.75 7.10 1.16
CA MET A 288 6.36 8.47 1.40
C MET A 288 7.35 9.46 0.79
N MET A 289 8.67 9.25 0.95
CA MET A 289 9.70 10.04 0.27
C MET A 289 9.64 9.91 -1.25
N GLY A 290 9.25 8.75 -1.78
CA GLY A 290 9.02 8.51 -3.20
C GLY A 290 7.81 9.27 -3.72
N ALA A 291 6.71 9.28 -2.96
CA ALA A 291 5.55 10.13 -3.21
C ALA A 291 5.94 11.61 -3.24
N LEU A 292 6.75 12.06 -2.28
CA LEU A 292 7.24 13.44 -2.18
C LEU A 292 8.15 13.82 -3.35
N LYS A 293 9.03 12.93 -3.79
CA LYS A 293 9.88 13.13 -4.97
C LYS A 293 9.07 13.22 -6.27
N LYS A 294 7.93 12.52 -6.35
CA LYS A 294 6.99 12.62 -7.48
C LYS A 294 6.27 13.97 -7.56
N CYS A 295 6.12 14.71 -6.44
CA CYS A 295 5.43 16.00 -6.38
C CYS A 295 6.20 17.19 -7.02
N THR A 296 7.28 16.95 -7.80
CA THR A 296 8.19 17.93 -8.43
C THR A 296 9.35 18.43 -7.54
N GLY A 297 10.59 18.05 -7.89
CA GLY A 297 11.87 18.74 -7.66
C GLY A 297 12.34 19.04 -6.23
N SER A 298 11.50 19.61 -5.37
CA SER A 298 11.78 19.92 -3.97
C SER A 298 10.50 20.41 -3.29
N PHE A 299 9.56 19.50 -3.04
CA PHE A 299 8.26 19.75 -2.39
C PHE A 299 8.36 20.62 -1.12
N LEU A 300 9.43 20.47 -0.33
CA LEU A 300 9.65 21.25 0.89
C LEU A 300 9.83 22.76 0.66
N LYS A 301 10.20 23.19 -0.55
CA LYS A 301 10.29 24.63 -0.90
C LYS A 301 8.94 25.31 -1.07
N LYS A 302 7.85 24.54 -1.19
CA LYS A 302 6.49 25.07 -1.36
C LYS A 302 5.89 25.56 -0.03
N PHE A 303 6.46 25.15 1.09
CA PHE A 303 5.89 25.39 2.41
C PHE A 303 6.55 26.58 3.10
N ASN A 304 5.72 27.47 3.65
CA ASN A 304 6.15 28.56 4.51
C ASN A 304 6.12 28.06 5.97
N PHE A 305 7.30 27.80 6.54
CA PHE A 305 7.47 27.12 7.83
C PHE A 305 7.82 28.07 8.97
N ASP A 306 7.10 29.17 9.10
CA ASP A 306 7.45 30.10 10.15
C ASP A 306 7.25 29.46 11.55
N GLY A 307 8.35 29.36 12.29
CA GLY A 307 8.36 28.92 13.69
C GLY A 307 8.41 27.41 13.97
N THR A 308 7.84 26.53 13.15
CA THR A 308 7.56 25.12 13.54
C THR A 308 8.62 24.09 13.13
N VAL A 309 9.53 24.44 12.22
CA VAL A 309 10.59 23.54 11.74
C VAL A 309 11.94 24.26 11.81
N ARG A 310 13.00 23.52 12.16
CA ARG A 310 14.40 23.96 12.02
C ARG A 310 15.14 23.04 11.08
N LEU A 311 16.07 23.60 10.31
CA LEU A 311 16.87 22.83 9.37
C LEU A 311 18.35 22.89 9.77
N LEU A 312 19.00 21.73 9.80
CA LEU A 312 20.46 21.61 9.86
C LEU A 312 20.94 21.04 8.53
N LYS A 313 21.81 21.77 7.82
CA LYS A 313 22.47 21.26 6.61
C LYS A 313 23.89 20.85 6.94
N LEU A 314 24.26 19.63 6.58
CA LEU A 314 25.59 19.07 6.84
C LEU A 314 26.29 18.74 5.53
N LYS A 315 27.58 19.07 5.47
CA LYS A 315 28.51 18.51 4.51
C LYS A 315 29.35 17.46 5.22
N LEU A 316 29.28 16.22 4.77
CA LEU A 316 29.92 15.08 5.41
C LEU A 316 31.07 14.57 4.56
N LYS A 317 32.17 14.15 5.20
CA LYS A 317 33.21 13.32 4.61
C LYS A 317 33.01 11.87 5.01
N TYR A 318 33.06 10.96 4.06
CA TYR A 318 32.80 9.54 4.27
C TYR A 318 33.70 8.63 3.41
N PHE A 319 33.79 7.35 3.78
CA PHE A 319 34.52 6.32 3.04
C PHE A 319 33.61 5.53 2.09
N PRO A 320 34.10 5.04 0.94
CA PRO A 320 33.26 4.35 -0.05
C PRO A 320 32.43 3.21 0.58
N ARG A 321 31.16 3.08 0.16
CA ARG A 321 30.10 2.14 0.66
C ARG A 321 29.10 2.70 1.70
N LEU A 322 28.81 4.00 1.67
CA LEU A 322 27.74 4.56 2.48
C LEU A 322 26.36 4.09 2.00
N THR A 323 25.48 3.74 2.94
CA THR A 323 24.07 3.45 2.67
C THR A 323 23.17 4.46 3.40
N MET A 324 21.93 4.61 2.93
CA MET A 324 20.89 5.39 3.64
C MET A 324 20.76 4.99 5.11
N ARG A 325 20.92 3.69 5.41
CA ARG A 325 20.85 3.15 6.78
C ARG A 325 21.96 3.73 7.65
N ILE A 326 23.20 3.73 7.15
CA ILE A 326 24.36 4.29 7.87
C ILE A 326 24.18 5.79 8.10
N LEU A 327 23.73 6.52 7.08
CA LEU A 327 23.48 7.96 7.18
C LEU A 327 22.38 8.32 8.18
N ASN A 328 21.26 7.58 8.18
CA ASN A 328 20.20 7.80 9.16
C ASN A 328 20.67 7.42 10.57
N GLY A 329 21.39 6.30 10.73
CA GLY A 329 21.98 5.91 12.01
C GLY A 329 22.98 6.93 12.57
N PHE A 330 23.71 7.63 11.69
CA PHE A 330 24.57 8.75 12.10
C PHE A 330 23.76 9.91 12.71
N VAL A 331 22.64 10.27 12.09
CA VAL A 331 21.76 11.33 12.61
C VAL A 331 21.08 10.90 13.91
N ASP A 332 20.68 9.64 14.02
CA ASP A 332 20.12 9.08 15.25
C ASP A 332 21.15 9.13 16.40
N SER A 333 22.43 8.86 16.13
CA SER A 333 23.50 9.03 17.12
C SER A 333 23.68 10.49 17.56
N ILE A 334 23.60 11.46 16.64
CA ILE A 334 23.58 12.89 16.99
C ILE A 334 22.39 13.22 17.89
N ALA A 335 21.20 12.73 17.52
CA ALA A 335 19.97 12.95 18.26
C ALA A 335 20.03 12.38 19.69
N GLU A 336 20.60 11.19 19.85
CA GLU A 336 20.84 10.56 21.14
C GLU A 336 21.80 11.40 21.99
N LYS A 337 22.94 11.81 21.41
CA LYS A 337 23.96 12.63 22.09
C LYS A 337 23.41 13.96 22.56
N LEU A 338 22.58 14.61 21.74
CA LEU A 338 21.93 15.89 22.04
C LEU A 338 20.62 15.75 22.84
N ARG A 339 20.19 14.50 23.09
CA ARG A 339 18.98 14.12 23.83
C ARG A 339 17.71 14.75 23.24
N TRP A 340 17.57 14.77 21.91
CA TRP A 340 16.44 15.38 21.22
C TRP A 340 15.09 14.80 21.65
N GLN A 341 14.97 13.48 21.72
CA GLN A 341 13.72 12.84 22.15
C GLN A 341 13.30 13.25 23.57
N LYS A 342 14.25 13.36 24.52
CA LYS A 342 13.96 13.85 25.89
C LYS A 342 13.55 15.32 25.95
N LYS A 343 13.78 16.07 24.87
CA LYS A 343 13.39 17.48 24.70
C LYS A 343 12.13 17.64 23.86
N GLY A 344 11.40 16.55 23.58
CA GLY A 344 10.19 16.58 22.74
C GLY A 344 10.50 16.93 21.27
N ILE A 345 11.69 16.61 20.78
CA ILE A 345 12.11 16.91 19.41
C ILE A 345 12.11 15.62 18.59
N ILE A 346 11.42 15.66 17.46
CA ILE A 346 11.52 14.63 16.41
C ILE A 346 12.34 15.19 15.24
N TRP A 347 13.06 14.30 14.55
CA TRP A 347 14.02 14.69 13.50
C TRP A 347 13.94 13.77 12.30
N PHE A 348 14.28 14.25 11.11
CA PHE A 348 14.30 13.50 9.86
C PHE A 348 15.45 13.96 8.99
N SER A 349 16.18 13.00 8.42
CA SER A 349 17.31 13.24 7.54
C SER A 349 16.99 12.88 6.10
N ASP A 350 17.24 13.81 5.19
CA ASP A 350 17.22 13.60 3.74
C ASP A 350 18.64 13.77 3.18
N PRO A 351 19.37 12.66 2.96
CA PRO A 351 20.69 12.72 2.36
C PRO A 351 20.63 12.86 0.84
N GLU A 352 21.46 13.75 0.32
CA GLU A 352 21.69 13.92 -1.11
C GLU A 352 22.78 12.93 -1.56
N ILE A 353 22.34 11.71 -1.88
CA ILE A 353 23.22 10.68 -2.46
C ILE A 353 23.20 10.83 -3.98
N ASN A 354 24.21 11.51 -4.53
CA ASN A 354 24.47 11.49 -5.98
C ASN A 354 24.99 10.09 -6.37
N SER A 355 24.15 9.25 -6.98
CA SER A 355 24.49 7.86 -7.30
C SER A 355 25.45 7.68 -8.48
N THR A 356 25.98 8.77 -9.05
CA THR A 356 26.67 8.72 -10.35
C THR A 356 28.17 8.93 -10.32
N THR A 357 28.82 9.13 -9.17
CA THR A 357 30.27 9.34 -9.14
C THR A 357 30.94 8.57 -8.00
N TYR A 358 31.62 7.48 -8.36
CA TYR A 358 32.54 6.68 -7.53
C TYR A 358 33.79 7.47 -7.04
N ALA A 359 33.73 8.80 -6.97
CA ALA A 359 34.90 9.66 -6.81
C ALA A 359 34.80 10.71 -5.69
N SER A 360 33.60 11.06 -5.19
CA SER A 360 33.49 12.05 -4.11
C SER A 360 33.32 11.38 -2.74
N SER A 361 34.33 11.51 -1.88
CA SER A 361 34.27 11.16 -0.44
C SER A 361 33.41 12.14 0.36
N GLU A 362 32.48 12.86 -0.28
CA GLU A 362 31.69 13.94 0.31
C GLU A 362 30.22 13.80 -0.09
N THR A 363 29.31 14.08 0.84
CA THR A 363 27.85 14.08 0.62
C THR A 363 27.21 15.19 1.43
N TYR A 364 26.01 15.60 1.03
CA TYR A 364 25.20 16.59 1.73
C TYR A 364 24.01 15.91 2.40
N MET A 365 23.59 16.45 3.53
CA MET A 365 22.48 15.94 4.29
C MET A 365 21.72 17.08 4.95
N ASP A 366 20.41 17.06 4.77
CA ASP A 366 19.49 17.97 5.43
C ASP A 366 18.79 17.25 6.59
N ILE A 367 18.79 17.85 7.77
CA ILE A 367 18.13 17.34 8.98
C ILE A 367 17.05 18.33 9.41
N TYR A 368 15.80 17.90 9.34
CA TYR A 368 14.63 18.66 9.78
C TYR A 368 14.34 18.31 11.24
N LEU A 369 14.18 19.32 12.08
CA LEU A 369 13.80 19.20 13.49
C LEU A 369 12.43 19.83 13.70
N THR A 370 11.57 19.18 14.48
CA THR A 370 10.28 19.75 14.84
C THR A 370 9.79 19.28 16.21
N ASP A 371 8.71 19.88 16.69
CA ASP A 371 8.08 19.57 17.96
C ASP A 371 7.28 18.27 17.84
N GLN A 372 7.58 17.33 18.71
CA GLN A 372 6.90 16.04 18.77
C GLN A 372 5.41 16.21 19.05
N ASN A 373 5.04 17.05 20.01
CA ASN A 373 3.64 17.19 20.44
C ASN A 373 2.78 17.93 19.40
N VAL A 374 3.41 18.62 18.44
CA VAL A 374 2.69 19.35 17.39
C VAL A 374 2.35 18.43 16.22
N TYR A 375 3.25 17.53 15.81
CA TYR A 375 3.07 16.77 14.57
C TYR A 375 3.04 15.24 14.72
N ASP A 376 3.50 14.68 15.85
CA ASP A 376 3.39 13.24 16.09
C ASP A 376 2.11 12.96 16.87
N LEU A 377 1.04 12.60 16.16
CA LEU A 377 -0.24 12.24 16.77
C LEU A 377 -0.16 10.96 17.61
N ASN A 378 0.93 10.19 17.48
CA ASN A 378 1.20 8.99 18.27
C ASN A 378 2.13 9.29 19.47
N ALA A 379 2.49 10.55 19.72
CA ALA A 379 3.29 10.91 20.87
C ALA A 379 2.52 10.65 22.17
N ASP A 380 3.15 9.96 23.12
CA ASP A 380 2.68 9.96 24.50
C ASP A 380 2.68 11.42 24.96
N ASN A 381 1.56 11.88 25.52
CA ASN A 381 1.27 13.27 25.86
C ASN A 381 2.17 13.76 27.03
N THR A 382 3.48 13.79 26.79
CA THR A 382 4.52 14.02 27.80
C THR A 382 4.60 15.50 28.21
N ASN A 383 3.85 16.39 27.53
CA ASN A 383 3.78 17.83 27.79
C ASN A 383 5.17 18.50 27.89
N VAL A 384 6.22 17.90 27.31
CA VAL A 384 7.57 18.48 27.29
C VAL A 384 7.59 19.47 26.13
N PRO A 385 7.58 20.80 26.38
CA PRO A 385 7.59 21.77 25.30
C PRO A 385 8.95 21.70 24.60
N SER A 386 8.96 21.53 23.28
CA SER A 386 10.22 21.56 22.56
C SER A 386 10.74 22.99 22.44
N ASN A 387 12.07 23.14 22.48
CA ASN A 387 12.73 24.41 22.14
C ASN A 387 13.70 24.16 20.99
N LEU A 388 13.17 24.27 19.78
CA LEU A 388 13.93 24.01 18.56
C LEU A 388 15.13 24.97 18.40
N ASN A 389 15.02 26.21 18.88
CA ASN A 389 16.14 27.17 18.87
C ASN A 389 17.28 26.71 19.78
N THR A 390 16.96 26.20 20.97
CA THR A 390 17.94 25.59 21.87
C THR A 390 18.58 24.36 21.23
N ALA A 391 17.82 23.53 20.52
CA ALA A 391 18.35 22.36 19.83
C ALA A 391 19.39 22.73 18.76
N VAL A 392 19.09 23.74 17.94
CA VAL A 392 20.01 24.30 16.93
C VAL A 392 21.27 24.87 17.61
N ASN A 393 21.12 25.56 18.73
CA ASN A 393 22.25 26.11 19.49
C ASN A 393 23.12 25.04 20.17
N ASP A 394 22.51 23.98 20.70
CA ASP A 394 23.24 22.85 21.28
C ASP A 394 24.03 22.10 20.21
N PHE A 395 23.40 21.86 19.05
CA PHE A 395 24.09 21.32 17.88
C PHE A 395 25.30 22.19 17.50
N LYS A 396 25.12 23.51 17.38
CA LYS A 396 26.19 24.46 17.06
C LYS A 396 27.38 24.34 18.01
N LYS A 397 27.14 24.22 19.32
CA LYS A 397 28.20 24.07 20.33
C LYS A 397 29.00 22.79 20.11
N MET A 398 28.32 21.66 19.92
CA MET A 398 28.95 20.34 19.75
C MET A 398 29.66 20.20 18.41
N ALA A 399 29.09 20.77 17.34
CA ALA A 399 29.70 20.81 16.02
C ALA A 399 31.03 21.60 16.03
N LYS A 400 31.09 22.74 16.74
CA LYS A 400 32.32 23.55 16.86
C LYS A 400 33.50 22.82 17.48
N ILE A 401 33.24 21.92 18.43
CA ILE A 401 34.28 21.16 19.12
C ILE A 401 34.58 19.81 18.45
N GLY A 402 33.90 19.49 17.35
CA GLY A 402 34.10 18.23 16.61
C GLY A 402 33.50 16.99 17.30
N ASP A 403 32.69 17.16 18.33
CA ASP A 403 32.15 16.06 19.15
C ASP A 403 30.93 15.37 18.50
N LEU A 404 30.50 15.83 17.34
CA LEU A 404 29.44 15.18 16.54
C LEU A 404 29.98 14.22 15.47
N ASN A 405 31.30 14.11 15.32
CA ASN A 405 31.90 13.08 14.48
C ASN A 405 31.76 11.71 15.16
N GLY A 406 31.66 10.63 14.39
CA GLY A 406 31.43 9.31 14.98
C GLY A 406 31.64 8.15 14.02
N ASN A 407 31.64 6.94 14.60
CA ASN A 407 31.70 5.67 13.88
C ASN A 407 30.32 5.02 13.90
N ILE A 408 29.77 4.68 12.74
CA ILE A 408 28.49 3.96 12.57
C ILE A 408 28.76 2.70 11.76
N ASP A 409 28.47 1.53 12.32
CA ASP A 409 28.68 0.22 11.68
C ASP A 409 30.11 0.04 11.09
N GLY A 410 31.13 0.58 11.77
CA GLY A 410 32.52 0.52 11.32
C GLY A 410 32.96 1.68 10.41
N PHE A 411 32.04 2.56 10.00
CA PHE A 411 32.34 3.69 9.12
C PHE A 411 32.50 4.99 9.90
N TRP A 412 33.67 5.62 9.79
CA TRP A 412 33.91 6.94 10.37
C TRP A 412 33.32 8.04 9.48
N ILE A 413 32.49 8.89 10.08
CA ILE A 413 31.85 10.03 9.42
C ILE A 413 32.32 11.33 10.08
N THR A 414 32.78 12.26 9.26
CA THR A 414 33.26 13.58 9.70
C THR A 414 32.38 14.69 9.14
N ILE A 415 31.94 15.61 9.99
CA ILE A 415 31.24 16.82 9.57
C ILE A 415 32.29 17.85 9.09
N LEU A 416 32.29 18.15 7.80
CA LEU A 416 33.16 19.15 7.17
C LEU A 416 32.63 20.56 7.36
N SER A 417 31.33 20.75 7.21
CA SER A 417 30.65 22.00 7.50
C SER A 417 29.22 21.74 7.94
N SER A 418 28.67 22.68 8.68
CA SER A 418 27.29 22.64 9.16
C SER A 418 26.67 24.02 9.14
N GLN A 419 25.41 24.07 8.74
CA GLN A 419 24.58 25.26 8.72
C GLN A 419 23.31 24.98 9.51
N GLY A 420 22.89 25.93 10.35
CA GLY A 420 21.62 25.84 11.07
C GLY A 420 20.71 26.99 10.69
N CYS A 421 19.46 26.68 10.39
CA CYS A 421 18.46 27.62 9.89
C CYS A 421 17.23 27.64 10.82
N LEU A 422 16.61 28.81 10.94
CA LEU A 422 15.44 29.04 11.79
C LEU A 422 14.11 28.69 11.11
N ASP A 423 14.16 28.40 9.82
CA ASP A 423 13.07 28.00 8.95
C ASP A 423 13.51 26.80 8.08
N ALA A 424 12.56 26.12 7.42
CA ALA A 424 12.89 24.93 6.63
C ALA A 424 13.41 25.21 5.21
N ASN A 425 13.28 26.43 4.69
CA ASN A 425 13.86 26.82 3.39
C ASN A 425 15.31 27.30 3.53
N CYS A 426 15.71 27.59 4.77
CA CYS A 426 16.96 28.20 5.14
C CYS A 426 17.11 29.65 4.64
N ASP A 427 16.02 30.41 4.65
CA ASP A 427 16.00 31.84 4.38
C ASP A 427 16.54 32.65 5.58
N ILE A 428 16.40 32.11 6.79
CA ILE A 428 16.83 32.71 8.05
C ILE A 428 17.95 31.88 8.68
N LEU A 429 19.17 32.38 8.58
CA LEU A 429 20.36 31.71 9.09
C LEU A 429 20.56 31.92 10.60
N SER A 430 20.73 30.83 11.36
CA SER A 430 21.14 30.86 12.78
C SER A 430 22.65 30.77 12.94
N PHE A 431 23.29 29.87 12.19
CA PHE A 431 24.75 29.75 12.15
C PHE A 431 25.23 29.11 10.85
N ASN A 432 26.49 29.39 10.52
CA ASN A 432 27.24 28.67 9.50
C ASN A 432 28.66 28.43 10.04
N ILE A 433 29.08 27.17 10.07
CA ILE A 433 30.38 26.75 10.57
C ILE A 433 31.01 25.86 9.52
N THR A 434 32.20 26.23 9.08
CA THR A 434 33.13 25.32 8.41
C THR A 434 34.04 24.75 9.48
N SER A 435 34.13 23.42 9.55
CA SER A 435 35.07 22.76 10.45
C SER A 435 36.47 23.25 10.09
N SER A 436 37.16 23.88 11.05
CA SER A 436 38.59 24.10 10.93
C SER A 436 39.21 22.71 10.93
N ASN A 437 39.98 22.36 9.90
CA ASN A 437 40.88 21.19 9.86
C ASN A 437 41.92 21.29 11.00
N LYS A 438 41.51 21.29 12.26
CA LYS A 438 42.34 20.77 13.33
C LYS A 438 42.25 19.27 13.17
N GLY A 439 43.10 18.75 12.30
CA GLY A 439 43.19 17.32 12.01
C GLY A 439 43.14 16.58 13.33
N VAL A 440 42.12 15.72 13.47
CA VAL A 440 42.25 14.57 14.35
C VAL A 440 43.49 13.87 13.81
N ARG A 441 44.58 14.04 14.57
CA ARG A 441 45.86 13.39 14.34
C ARG A 441 45.51 11.94 14.09
N GLY A 442 45.82 11.46 12.89
CA GLY A 442 45.44 10.12 12.49
C GLY A 442 45.99 9.15 13.53
N ASP A 443 45.10 8.52 14.28
CA ASP A 443 45.36 7.18 14.78
C ASP A 443 45.38 6.31 13.53
N GLY A 444 46.56 6.33 12.91
CA GLY A 444 46.92 5.43 11.86
C GLY A 444 46.59 4.03 12.34
N CYS A 445 45.86 3.32 11.51
CA CYS A 445 45.63 1.88 11.57
C CYS A 445 46.83 1.16 12.21
N MET A 446 46.80 0.94 13.53
CA MET A 446 47.80 0.16 14.23
C MET A 446 47.37 -1.31 14.21
N CYS A 447 47.20 -1.86 13.01
CA CYS A 447 46.84 -3.27 12.81
C CYS A 447 47.78 -4.03 11.87
N LEU A 448 48.88 -3.45 11.37
CA LEU A 448 49.79 -4.14 10.44
C LEU A 448 51.28 -3.91 10.69
N LEU A 449 51.71 -3.73 11.95
CA LEU A 449 53.15 -3.66 12.27
C LEU A 449 53.64 -4.60 13.39
N ASN A 450 52.82 -5.56 13.83
CA ASN A 450 53.25 -6.60 14.79
C ASN A 450 53.32 -8.02 14.19
N LEU A 451 53.20 -8.18 12.86
CA LEU A 451 53.32 -9.48 12.18
C LEU A 451 54.57 -9.65 11.31
N MET A 452 55.52 -8.70 11.32
CA MET A 452 56.77 -8.78 10.54
C MET A 452 58.06 -8.69 11.37
N ILE A 453 57.99 -8.87 12.70
CA ILE A 453 59.19 -8.98 13.55
C ILE A 453 59.37 -10.40 14.15
N MET A 454 58.44 -11.34 13.91
CA MET A 454 58.55 -12.74 14.36
C MET A 454 58.73 -13.76 13.22
N VAL A 455 59.48 -13.45 12.15
CA VAL A 455 59.85 -14.46 11.12
C VAL A 455 61.35 -14.46 10.76
N VAL A 456 62.20 -13.63 11.41
CA VAL A 456 63.67 -13.66 11.18
C VAL A 456 64.45 -14.27 12.36
N GLY A 457 63.76 -14.80 13.38
CA GLY A 457 64.37 -15.27 14.63
C GLY A 457 64.29 -16.78 14.91
N ILE A 458 63.92 -17.63 13.95
CA ILE A 458 63.90 -19.09 14.11
C ILE A 458 64.40 -19.72 12.81
N GLY A 459 65.71 -19.72 12.60
CA GLY A 459 66.31 -20.23 11.37
C GLY A 459 67.79 -20.60 11.45
N ILE A 460 68.43 -20.56 12.62
CA ILE A 460 69.81 -21.03 12.81
C ILE A 460 69.91 -21.57 14.23
N PHE A 461 69.77 -22.89 14.40
CA PHE A 461 70.39 -23.76 15.41
C PHE A 461 69.59 -25.07 15.48
N PHE A 462 69.90 -26.01 14.59
CA PHE A 462 69.93 -27.46 14.82
C PHE A 462 70.17 -28.17 13.48
N LEU A 463 71.44 -28.31 13.08
CA LEU A 463 71.93 -29.46 12.32
C LEU A 463 73.45 -29.55 12.55
N SER A 464 73.82 -30.16 13.67
CA SER A 464 75.16 -30.71 13.93
C SER A 464 74.98 -32.16 14.35
N ARG A 465 75.19 -33.10 13.41
CA ARG A 465 76.20 -34.18 13.51
C ARG A 465 76.06 -35.15 12.35
N GLY A 466 77.17 -35.43 11.67
CA GLY A 466 77.24 -36.50 10.68
C GLY A 466 78.49 -36.58 9.81
N SER A 467 79.69 -36.46 10.40
CA SER A 467 80.92 -37.19 9.98
C SER A 467 82.01 -36.98 11.03
#